data_AF-A0A0F7ZMN3-F1
#
_entry.id   AF-A0A0F7ZMN3-F1
#
_cell.length_a   1.000
_cell.length_b   1.000
_cell.length_c   1.000
_cell.angle_alpha   90.00
_cell.angle_beta   90.00
_cell.angle_gamma   90.00
#
_symmetry.space_group_name_H-M   'P 1'
#
loop_
_entity.id
_entity.type
_entity.pdbx_description
1 polymer ?
#
loop_
_entity_poly.entity_id
_entity_poly.type
_entity_poly.pdbx_seq_one_letter_code
_entity_poly.pdbx_strand_id
1 'polypeptide(L)'
;MALRYTILAGFLAAKAVAQPRPNTPMSFSDCGTSNVGQAYLSMVQNFTQNEPPADSENSPVEINVFAHIVVAKEIDKKFLNNETIQAQMRVLDETFAPSNTRFKLIDLDQTVDETWALGRFQSKEERAMKQKLRKGTYDDLNIYFMSIANDENGNETGGWCRVPDDTNIADTVLLDGCTVNSRVVLGGQDTTFNNMGKTLTHEVGHWMGLRHPFQGGCDDEAGDSVADTPAMSYDATKPQECNEKLDTCPGKPGFDPVHNYMAYTSDECRTEFTKGQMTLMRQFMAYRTSQTYFGPGGPGHTGSPQPEPKPDPDVTNPGDGKPGPANPQPQPSLTTIYGPERTVYATPEDEERARKWHSDEDIDDILREVEEQERQRAMSG
;
A
#
# COMPACT_ATOMS: atom_id res chain seq x y z
N MET A 1 6.65 67.05 48.59
CA MET A 1 6.31 65.62 48.78
C MET A 1 5.73 65.10 47.47
N ALA A 2 6.49 64.30 46.73
CA ALA A 2 6.07 63.74 45.44
C ALA A 2 5.25 62.47 45.68
N LEU A 3 3.99 62.47 45.25
CA LEU A 3 3.08 61.34 45.34
C LEU A 3 3.37 60.37 44.18
N ARG A 4 3.89 59.19 44.49
CA ARG A 4 4.08 58.09 43.53
C ARG A 4 2.75 57.37 43.35
N TYR A 5 2.20 57.37 42.14
CA TYR A 5 1.09 56.51 41.74
C TYR A 5 1.66 55.13 41.38
N THR A 6 1.31 54.12 42.16
CA THR A 6 1.55 52.71 41.83
C THR A 6 0.31 52.18 41.11
N ILE A 7 0.43 51.89 39.82
CA ILE A 7 -0.62 51.23 39.03
C ILE A 7 -0.58 49.74 39.39
N LEU A 8 -1.62 49.26 40.09
CA LEU A 8 -1.86 47.83 40.28
C LEU A 8 -2.58 47.30 39.02
N ALA A 9 -1.85 46.63 38.12
CA ALA A 9 -2.44 45.86 37.05
C ALA A 9 -2.94 44.53 37.63
N GLY A 10 -4.25 44.41 37.82
CA GLY A 10 -4.88 43.14 38.20
C GLY A 10 -4.86 42.17 37.03
N PHE A 11 -4.09 41.09 37.16
CA PHE A 11 -4.19 39.93 36.27
C PHE A 11 -5.47 39.16 36.61
N LEU A 12 -6.54 39.40 35.85
CA LEU A 12 -7.67 38.47 35.75
C LEU A 12 -7.19 37.26 34.92
N ALA A 13 -6.82 36.19 35.61
CA ALA A 13 -6.63 34.89 34.98
C ALA A 13 -8.00 34.39 34.51
N ALA A 14 -8.31 34.60 33.23
CA ALA A 14 -9.41 33.91 32.57
C ALA A 14 -9.05 32.41 32.56
N LYS A 15 -9.66 31.63 33.46
CA LYS A 15 -9.68 30.17 33.33
C LYS A 15 -10.40 29.87 32.02
N ALA A 16 -9.64 29.54 30.99
CA ALA A 16 -10.18 28.86 29.82
C ALA A 16 -10.77 27.54 30.31
N VAL A 17 -12.10 27.51 30.47
CA VAL A 17 -12.82 26.25 30.61
C VAL A 17 -12.64 25.56 29.26
N ALA A 18 -11.79 24.55 29.23
CA ALA A 18 -11.71 23.65 28.09
C ALA A 18 -13.10 23.05 27.91
N GLN A 19 -13.83 23.53 26.91
CA GLN A 19 -15.05 22.85 26.49
C GLN A 19 -14.60 21.49 25.93
N PRO A 20 -15.24 20.38 26.34
CA PRO A 20 -14.98 19.09 25.70
C PRO A 20 -15.24 19.27 24.21
N ARG A 21 -14.22 19.03 23.39
CA ARG A 21 -14.39 18.97 21.94
C ARG A 21 -15.41 17.86 21.68
N PRO A 22 -16.38 18.06 20.78
CA PRO A 22 -17.24 16.96 20.36
C PRO A 22 -16.32 15.84 19.85
N ASN A 23 -16.51 14.62 20.40
CA ASN A 23 -15.91 13.40 19.86
C ASN A 23 -16.39 13.27 18.42
N THR A 24 -15.60 13.78 17.50
CA THR A 24 -15.76 13.49 16.09
C THR A 24 -15.02 12.16 15.91
N PRO A 25 -15.68 11.05 15.56
CA PRO A 25 -14.96 9.81 15.29
C PRO A 25 -13.90 10.12 14.21
N MET A 26 -12.66 9.72 14.45
CA MET A 26 -11.60 9.82 13.44
C MET A 26 -12.08 9.07 12.20
N SER A 27 -11.98 9.72 11.05
CA SER A 27 -12.45 9.19 9.77
C SER A 27 -11.52 8.06 9.35
N PHE A 28 -11.97 6.81 9.49
CA PHE A 28 -11.33 5.69 8.82
C PHE A 28 -11.42 5.93 7.31
N SER A 29 -10.28 5.85 6.61
CA SER A 29 -10.23 5.95 5.15
C SER A 29 -10.14 4.56 4.54
N ASP A 30 -10.98 4.21 3.58
CA ASP A 30 -10.98 2.86 2.97
C ASP A 30 -9.62 2.51 2.38
N CYS A 31 -8.99 3.46 1.69
CA CYS A 31 -7.67 3.33 1.09
C CYS A 31 -6.85 4.62 1.25
N GLY A 32 -5.55 4.46 1.45
CA GLY A 32 -4.54 5.51 1.61
C GLY A 32 -3.62 5.65 0.41
N THR A 33 -3.88 4.93 -0.69
CA THR A 33 -3.11 5.05 -1.94
C THR A 33 -3.29 6.45 -2.52
N SER A 34 -2.21 7.22 -2.60
CA SER A 34 -2.22 8.57 -3.19
C SER A 34 -2.62 8.54 -4.67
N ASN A 35 -3.23 9.63 -5.12
CA ASN A 35 -3.49 9.86 -6.55
C ASN A 35 -2.18 9.86 -7.35
N VAL A 36 -2.26 9.31 -8.57
CA VAL A 36 -1.14 9.23 -9.50
C VAL A 36 -0.86 10.56 -10.22
N GLY A 37 0.39 10.76 -10.63
CA GLY A 37 0.84 11.96 -11.35
C GLY A 37 0.95 11.78 -12.87
N GLN A 38 1.60 12.74 -13.53
CA GLN A 38 1.80 12.75 -14.99
C GLN A 38 2.67 11.59 -15.51
N ALA A 39 3.56 11.07 -14.68
CA ALA A 39 4.40 9.92 -15.02
C ALA A 39 3.55 8.68 -15.35
N TYR A 40 2.64 8.32 -14.43
CA TYR A 40 1.64 7.27 -14.64
C TYR A 40 0.82 7.49 -15.93
N LEU A 41 0.29 8.71 -16.13
CA LEU A 41 -0.53 8.99 -17.32
C LEU A 41 0.26 8.81 -18.63
N SER A 42 1.54 9.16 -18.61
CA SER A 42 2.45 8.94 -19.75
C SER A 42 2.71 7.45 -20.00
N MET A 43 2.82 6.65 -18.94
CA MET A 43 2.93 5.19 -19.06
C MET A 43 1.68 4.57 -19.68
N VAL A 44 0.48 4.93 -19.19
CA VAL A 44 -0.78 4.42 -19.74
C VAL A 44 -0.93 4.82 -21.22
N GLN A 45 -0.63 6.07 -21.57
CA GLN A 45 -0.64 6.53 -22.96
C GLN A 45 0.31 5.70 -23.85
N ASN A 46 1.49 5.36 -23.33
CA ASN A 46 2.45 4.53 -24.04
C ASN A 46 1.95 3.08 -24.24
N PHE A 47 1.23 2.52 -23.27
CA PHE A 47 0.62 1.20 -23.39
C PHE A 47 -0.46 1.15 -24.45
N THR A 48 -1.33 2.17 -24.52
CA THR A 48 -2.36 2.29 -25.56
C THR A 48 -1.75 2.38 -26.96
N GLN A 49 -0.57 3.00 -27.09
CA GLN A 49 0.12 3.11 -28.38
C GLN A 49 0.85 1.82 -28.78
N ASN A 50 1.14 0.94 -27.81
CA ASN A 50 1.90 -0.30 -28.00
C ASN A 50 1.13 -1.50 -27.43
N GLU A 51 -0.13 -1.66 -27.85
CA GLU A 51 -0.95 -2.77 -27.38
C GLU A 51 -0.25 -4.11 -27.60
N PRO A 52 -0.16 -4.96 -26.56
CA PRO A 52 0.44 -6.27 -26.72
C PRO A 52 -0.45 -7.13 -27.64
N PRO A 53 0.10 -8.14 -28.32
CA PRO A 53 -0.68 -9.00 -29.23
C PRO A 53 -1.90 -9.60 -28.52
N ALA A 54 -3.03 -9.76 -29.23
CA ALA A 54 -4.28 -10.29 -28.65
C ALA A 54 -4.11 -11.62 -27.89
N ASP A 55 -3.17 -12.47 -28.30
CA ASP A 55 -2.85 -13.75 -27.65
C ASP A 55 -2.26 -13.60 -26.22
N SER A 56 -1.78 -12.40 -25.87
CA SER A 56 -1.24 -12.07 -24.54
C SER A 56 -2.31 -11.73 -23.51
N GLU A 57 -3.54 -11.37 -23.94
CA GLU A 57 -4.62 -10.94 -23.05
C GLU A 57 -5.08 -12.05 -22.10
N ASN A 58 -4.81 -13.31 -22.43
CA ASN A 58 -5.24 -14.46 -21.64
C ASN A 58 -4.08 -15.34 -21.14
N SER A 59 -2.83 -14.91 -21.32
CA SER A 59 -1.66 -15.65 -20.82
C SER A 59 -1.63 -15.65 -19.28
N PRO A 60 -1.31 -16.75 -18.58
CA PRO A 60 -1.23 -16.73 -17.13
C PRO A 60 -0.23 -15.69 -16.63
N VAL A 61 -0.63 -14.88 -15.65
CA VAL A 61 0.27 -13.99 -14.90
C VAL A 61 0.54 -14.63 -13.55
N GLU A 62 1.77 -15.05 -13.31
CA GLU A 62 2.18 -15.62 -12.02
C GLU A 62 2.97 -14.57 -11.23
N ILE A 63 2.52 -14.29 -10.01
CA ILE A 63 3.10 -13.26 -9.15
C ILE A 63 3.61 -13.92 -7.89
N ASN A 64 4.91 -13.86 -7.65
CA ASN A 64 5.47 -14.30 -6.39
C ASN A 64 5.12 -13.28 -5.30
N VAL A 65 4.77 -13.78 -4.12
CA VAL A 65 4.38 -12.95 -2.98
C VAL A 65 5.33 -13.18 -1.82
N PHE A 66 5.87 -12.10 -1.29
CA PHE A 66 6.60 -12.05 -0.03
C PHE A 66 5.74 -11.33 0.99
N ALA A 67 5.28 -12.05 2.01
CA ALA A 67 4.44 -11.50 3.06
C ALA A 67 5.28 -11.19 4.31
N HIS A 68 5.09 -9.99 4.86
CA HIS A 68 5.78 -9.49 6.03
C HIS A 68 4.75 -9.09 7.07
N ILE A 69 4.69 -9.82 8.18
CA ILE A 69 3.86 -9.44 9.32
C ILE A 69 4.71 -8.56 10.23
N VAL A 70 4.27 -7.33 10.48
CA VAL A 70 4.99 -6.37 11.33
C VAL A 70 4.06 -5.91 12.44
N VAL A 71 4.36 -6.36 13.66
CA VAL A 71 3.51 -6.14 14.83
C VAL A 71 4.23 -5.36 15.92
N ALA A 72 3.46 -4.65 16.75
CA ALA A 72 4.04 -3.88 17.84
C ALA A 72 4.58 -4.76 18.97
N LYS A 73 3.90 -5.87 19.30
CA LYS A 73 4.29 -6.76 20.41
C LYS A 73 4.41 -8.21 19.97
N GLU A 74 5.15 -9.03 20.72
CA GLU A 74 5.29 -10.47 20.41
C GLU A 74 3.96 -11.22 20.50
N ILE A 75 3.08 -10.82 21.42
CA ILE A 75 1.76 -11.45 21.61
C ILE A 75 0.84 -11.31 20.40
N ASP A 76 1.09 -10.29 19.58
CA ASP A 76 0.26 -9.89 18.45
C ASP A 76 0.49 -10.80 17.21
N LYS A 77 1.64 -11.51 17.16
CA LYS A 77 1.95 -12.48 16.10
C LYS A 77 0.99 -13.66 16.01
N LYS A 78 0.21 -13.93 17.06
CA LYS A 78 -0.74 -15.05 17.08
C LYS A 78 -2.01 -14.78 16.26
N PHE A 79 -2.32 -13.51 15.97
CA PHE A 79 -3.52 -13.08 15.25
C PHE A 79 -3.30 -12.98 13.75
N LEU A 80 -2.17 -12.37 13.36
CA LEU A 80 -1.63 -12.48 12.02
C LEU A 80 -0.72 -13.70 11.97
N ASN A 81 -1.35 -14.88 11.93
CA ASN A 81 -0.65 -16.14 11.79
C ASN A 81 -0.69 -16.60 10.32
N ASN A 82 -0.03 -17.72 10.05
CA ASN A 82 0.08 -18.29 8.72
C ASN A 82 -1.30 -18.66 8.13
N GLU A 83 -2.23 -19.11 8.96
CA GLU A 83 -3.59 -19.49 8.56
C GLU A 83 -4.38 -18.28 8.05
N THR A 84 -4.35 -17.16 8.77
CA THR A 84 -4.96 -15.88 8.36
C THR A 84 -4.39 -15.40 7.04
N ILE A 85 -3.06 -15.40 6.90
CA ILE A 85 -2.41 -14.96 5.66
C ILE A 85 -2.75 -15.89 4.50
N GLN A 86 -2.74 -17.21 4.70
CA GLN A 86 -3.15 -18.14 3.64
C GLN A 86 -4.61 -17.97 3.23
N ALA A 87 -5.51 -17.70 4.18
CA ALA A 87 -6.90 -17.41 3.87
C ALA A 87 -7.03 -16.12 3.06
N GLN A 88 -6.27 -15.08 3.42
CA GLN A 88 -6.20 -13.83 2.68
C GLN A 88 -5.62 -14.01 1.26
N MET A 89 -4.62 -14.89 1.10
CA MET A 89 -4.08 -15.25 -0.22
C MET A 89 -5.09 -16.02 -1.08
N ARG A 90 -5.95 -16.87 -0.48
CA ARG A 90 -7.04 -17.54 -1.22
C ARG A 90 -8.04 -16.54 -1.79
N VAL A 91 -8.46 -15.56 -0.98
CA VAL A 91 -9.35 -14.49 -1.46
C VAL A 91 -8.70 -13.75 -2.61
N LEU A 92 -7.42 -13.42 -2.50
CA LEU A 92 -6.69 -12.72 -3.56
C LEU A 92 -6.60 -13.57 -4.85
N ASP A 93 -6.32 -14.86 -4.75
CA ASP A 93 -6.34 -15.78 -5.90
C ASP A 93 -7.74 -15.87 -6.54
N GLU A 94 -8.81 -15.91 -5.73
CA GLU A 94 -10.19 -16.00 -6.21
C GLU A 94 -10.64 -14.73 -6.94
N THR A 95 -10.36 -13.54 -6.39
CA THR A 95 -10.78 -12.26 -6.98
C THR A 95 -10.04 -11.93 -8.27
N PHE A 96 -8.80 -12.42 -8.42
CA PHE A 96 -7.98 -12.21 -9.63
C PHE A 96 -8.03 -13.37 -10.63
N ALA A 97 -8.63 -14.52 -10.28
CA ALA A 97 -8.78 -15.66 -11.20
C ALA A 97 -9.43 -15.30 -12.55
N PRO A 98 -10.45 -14.41 -12.64
CA PRO A 98 -11.02 -13.99 -13.93
C PRO A 98 -10.01 -13.30 -14.86
N SER A 99 -8.97 -12.67 -14.29
CA SER A 99 -7.87 -12.04 -15.03
C SER A 99 -6.76 -13.03 -15.41
N ASN A 100 -6.92 -14.34 -15.12
CA ASN A 100 -5.89 -15.38 -15.25
C ASN A 100 -4.57 -14.99 -14.55
N THR A 101 -4.68 -14.35 -13.39
CA THR A 101 -3.57 -14.00 -12.51
C THR A 101 -3.58 -14.92 -11.28
N ARG A 102 -2.40 -15.37 -10.86
CA ARG A 102 -2.21 -16.27 -9.71
C ARG A 102 -1.10 -15.76 -8.81
N PHE A 103 -1.30 -15.87 -7.51
CA PHE A 103 -0.37 -15.44 -6.49
C PHE A 103 0.27 -16.65 -5.81
N LYS A 104 1.59 -16.66 -5.75
CA LYS A 104 2.35 -17.73 -5.11
C LYS A 104 3.08 -17.16 -3.90
N LEU A 105 2.61 -17.49 -2.69
CA LEU A 105 3.32 -17.15 -1.46
C LEU A 105 4.67 -17.88 -1.42
N ILE A 106 5.76 -17.12 -1.54
CA ILE A 106 7.13 -17.63 -1.53
C ILE A 106 7.70 -17.67 -0.12
N ASP A 107 7.42 -16.61 0.66
CA ASP A 107 7.93 -16.47 2.02
C ASP A 107 6.95 -15.69 2.89
N LEU A 108 6.98 -16.01 4.18
CA LEU A 108 6.21 -15.34 5.22
C LEU A 108 7.12 -15.13 6.43
N ASP A 109 7.45 -13.87 6.72
CA ASP A 109 8.22 -13.52 7.92
C ASP A 109 7.42 -12.66 8.90
N GLN A 110 7.90 -12.63 10.14
CA GLN A 110 7.29 -11.87 11.23
C GLN A 110 8.35 -11.01 11.91
N THR A 111 8.06 -9.72 12.08
CA THR A 111 8.91 -8.73 12.72
C THR A 111 8.15 -8.08 13.88
N VAL A 112 8.80 -7.94 15.03
CA VAL A 112 8.30 -7.08 16.12
C VAL A 112 9.05 -5.77 16.11
N ASP A 113 8.34 -4.70 15.81
CA ASP A 113 8.87 -3.34 15.84
C ASP A 113 7.71 -2.35 16.06
N GLU A 114 7.63 -1.79 17.28
CA GLU A 114 6.56 -0.85 17.67
C GLU A 114 6.52 0.40 16.79
N THR A 115 7.65 0.79 16.19
CA THR A 115 7.71 1.99 15.34
C THR A 115 7.22 1.68 13.95
N TRP A 116 7.63 0.55 13.37
CA TRP A 116 7.18 0.15 12.04
C TRP A 116 5.72 -0.25 12.03
N ALA A 117 5.24 -0.95 13.06
CA ALA A 117 3.87 -1.45 13.18
C ALA A 117 2.78 -0.35 13.15
N LEU A 118 3.16 0.92 13.23
CA LEU A 118 2.28 2.07 13.02
C LEU A 118 1.94 2.31 11.56
N GLY A 119 2.63 1.68 10.60
CA GLY A 119 2.33 1.78 9.17
C GLY A 119 2.18 3.24 8.71
N ARG A 120 3.20 4.08 8.87
CA ARG A 120 3.10 5.50 8.48
C ARG A 120 3.47 5.66 7.01
N PHE A 121 2.51 6.06 6.17
CA PHE A 121 2.72 6.28 4.74
C PHE A 121 3.80 7.33 4.45
N GLN A 122 4.68 7.04 3.47
CA GLN A 122 5.82 7.86 3.03
C GLN A 122 6.78 8.31 4.14
N SER A 123 6.86 7.55 5.23
CA SER A 123 7.71 7.91 6.35
C SER A 123 9.14 7.39 6.19
N LYS A 124 10.08 7.95 6.96
CA LYS A 124 11.45 7.41 7.06
C LYS A 124 11.42 6.00 7.67
N GLU A 125 10.44 5.72 8.52
CA GLU A 125 10.17 4.41 9.10
C GLU A 125 9.74 3.39 8.05
N GLU A 126 8.78 3.73 7.16
CA GLU A 126 8.37 2.89 6.02
C GLU A 126 9.59 2.55 5.15
N ARG A 127 10.38 3.58 4.80
CA ARG A 127 11.57 3.39 3.98
C ARG A 127 12.58 2.45 4.64
N ALA A 128 12.88 2.65 5.93
CA ALA A 128 13.82 1.81 6.66
C ALA A 128 13.32 0.36 6.77
N MET A 129 12.02 0.18 7.00
CA MET A 129 11.36 -1.13 7.04
C MET A 129 11.48 -1.83 5.68
N LYS A 130 11.00 -1.20 4.60
CA LYS A 130 11.01 -1.79 3.25
C LYS A 130 12.44 -2.03 2.75
N GLN A 131 13.40 -1.17 3.10
CA GLN A 131 14.82 -1.40 2.80
C GLN A 131 15.37 -2.67 3.46
N LYS A 132 14.86 -3.05 4.63
CA LYS A 132 15.30 -4.26 5.35
C LYS A 132 14.52 -5.50 4.92
N LEU A 133 13.22 -5.37 4.71
CA LEU A 133 12.31 -6.50 4.59
C LEU A 133 12.02 -6.88 3.14
N ARG A 134 12.03 -5.93 2.19
CA ARG A 134 11.67 -6.20 0.79
C ARG A 134 12.52 -7.34 0.23
N LYS A 135 11.87 -8.25 -0.49
CA LYS A 135 12.46 -9.38 -1.20
C LYS A 135 12.03 -9.38 -2.66
N GLY A 136 12.78 -10.11 -3.47
CA GLY A 136 12.43 -10.33 -4.88
C GLY A 136 12.78 -9.17 -5.80
N THR A 137 12.24 -9.22 -7.02
CA THR A 137 12.41 -8.22 -8.08
C THR A 137 11.22 -7.24 -8.12
N TYR A 138 11.12 -6.37 -9.12
CA TYR A 138 10.04 -5.38 -9.23
C TYR A 138 8.68 -5.97 -9.63
N ASP A 139 8.66 -7.17 -10.22
CA ASP A 139 7.44 -7.92 -10.51
C ASP A 139 7.03 -8.90 -9.39
N ASP A 140 7.83 -8.99 -8.32
CA ASP A 140 7.45 -9.72 -7.10
C ASP A 140 6.70 -8.79 -6.13
N LEU A 141 5.54 -9.23 -5.67
CA LEU A 141 4.67 -8.47 -4.77
C LEU A 141 5.12 -8.65 -3.31
N ASN A 142 5.46 -7.54 -2.66
CA ASN A 142 5.71 -7.50 -1.22
C ASN A 142 4.48 -6.95 -0.50
N ILE A 143 3.95 -7.70 0.48
CA ILE A 143 2.77 -7.32 1.25
C ILE A 143 3.16 -7.19 2.73
N TYR A 144 2.91 -6.03 3.32
CA TYR A 144 3.23 -5.70 4.70
C TYR A 144 1.94 -5.64 5.51
N PHE A 145 1.67 -6.68 6.29
CA PHE A 145 0.55 -6.75 7.21
C PHE A 145 0.94 -6.09 8.53
N MET A 146 0.36 -4.94 8.83
CA MET A 146 0.76 -4.08 9.94
C MET A 146 -0.31 -4.07 11.04
N SER A 147 0.08 -3.91 12.30
CA SER A 147 -0.88 -3.73 13.40
C SER A 147 -1.90 -2.62 13.09
N ILE A 148 -1.44 -1.48 12.57
CA ILE A 148 -2.29 -0.45 11.98
C ILE A 148 -1.63 0.13 10.72
N ALA A 149 -2.43 0.77 9.88
CA ALA A 149 -1.96 1.45 8.69
C ALA A 149 -2.53 2.89 8.68
N ASN A 150 -1.69 3.88 8.41
CA ASN A 150 -2.05 5.30 8.41
C ASN A 150 -1.71 5.97 7.08
N ASP A 151 -2.68 6.72 6.53
CA ASP A 151 -2.57 7.46 5.27
C ASP A 151 -1.61 8.67 5.38
N GLU A 152 -1.47 9.43 4.29
CA GLU A 152 -0.63 10.64 4.22
C GLU A 152 -1.05 11.77 5.18
N ASN A 153 -2.27 11.72 5.71
CA ASN A 153 -2.80 12.69 6.66
C ASN A 153 -2.74 12.17 8.10
N GLY A 154 -2.29 10.93 8.31
CA GLY A 154 -2.23 10.27 9.60
C GLY A 154 -3.56 9.69 10.05
N ASN A 155 -4.53 9.53 9.14
CA ASN A 155 -5.77 8.82 9.45
C ASN A 155 -5.54 7.32 9.28
N GLU A 156 -6.14 6.54 10.17
CA GLU A 156 -6.17 5.09 10.01
C GLU A 156 -6.88 4.72 8.70
N THR A 157 -6.29 3.79 7.96
CA THR A 157 -6.81 3.33 6.67
C THR A 157 -6.80 1.81 6.56
N GLY A 158 -7.57 1.25 5.63
CA GLY A 158 -7.54 -0.18 5.30
C GLY A 158 -6.20 -0.63 4.71
N GLY A 159 -5.53 0.24 3.96
CA GLY A 159 -4.22 -0.04 3.37
C GLY A 159 -3.81 0.99 2.32
N TRP A 160 -2.66 0.74 1.69
CA TRP A 160 -2.22 1.42 0.48
C TRP A 160 -1.24 0.55 -0.31
N CYS A 161 -1.08 0.79 -1.60
CA CYS A 161 0.05 0.31 -2.37
C CYS A 161 0.76 1.43 -3.11
N ARG A 162 2.02 1.18 -3.48
CA ARG A 162 2.67 2.00 -4.50
C ARG A 162 2.16 1.60 -5.88
N VAL A 163 1.55 2.58 -6.55
CA VAL A 163 1.23 2.50 -7.97
C VAL A 163 2.53 2.62 -8.78
N PRO A 164 2.69 1.93 -9.92
CA PRO A 164 3.88 2.07 -10.76
C PRO A 164 4.15 3.52 -11.17
N ASP A 165 5.41 3.93 -11.05
CA ASP A 165 5.92 5.26 -11.42
C ASP A 165 7.36 5.13 -11.96
N ASP A 166 7.66 5.80 -13.07
CA ASP A 166 8.96 5.75 -13.77
C ASP A 166 9.87 6.96 -13.51
N THR A 167 9.44 7.94 -12.71
CA THR A 167 10.22 9.16 -12.40
C THR A 167 11.53 8.87 -11.68
N ASN A 168 11.53 7.90 -10.75
CA ASN A 168 12.70 7.43 -10.03
C ASN A 168 12.57 5.93 -9.73
N ILE A 169 12.89 5.11 -10.72
CA ILE A 169 12.69 3.65 -10.62
C ILE A 169 13.35 3.01 -9.39
N ALA A 170 14.53 3.49 -8.97
CA ALA A 170 15.22 2.94 -7.81
C ALA A 170 14.44 3.18 -6.51
N ASP A 171 13.85 4.38 -6.38
CA ASP A 171 13.02 4.72 -5.24
C ASP A 171 11.66 4.02 -5.29
N THR A 172 11.05 3.99 -6.48
CA THR A 172 9.81 3.26 -6.75
C THR A 172 9.95 1.82 -6.30
N VAL A 173 10.98 1.10 -6.75
CA VAL A 173 11.15 -0.33 -6.40
C VAL A 173 11.44 -0.52 -4.92
N LEU A 174 12.23 0.36 -4.28
CA LEU A 174 12.50 0.26 -2.85
C LEU A 174 11.20 0.39 -2.03
N LEU A 175 10.33 1.32 -2.38
CA LEU A 175 9.08 1.56 -1.65
C LEU A 175 7.90 0.72 -2.16
N ASP A 176 8.08 -0.01 -3.26
CA ASP A 176 7.05 -0.80 -3.91
C ASP A 176 6.47 -1.90 -3.01
N GLY A 177 5.22 -2.26 -3.29
CA GLY A 177 4.42 -3.22 -2.53
C GLY A 177 3.24 -2.56 -1.82
N CYS A 178 2.55 -3.38 -1.05
CA CYS A 178 1.28 -3.06 -0.40
C CYS A 178 1.40 -3.12 1.10
N THR A 179 0.88 -2.11 1.80
CA THR A 179 0.72 -2.13 3.25
C THR A 179 -0.75 -2.28 3.57
N VAL A 180 -1.07 -3.20 4.48
CA VAL A 180 -2.46 -3.56 4.82
C VAL A 180 -2.64 -3.44 6.32
N ASN A 181 -3.72 -2.80 6.72
CA ASN A 181 -4.14 -2.79 8.12
C ASN A 181 -4.67 -4.18 8.48
N SER A 182 -4.02 -4.82 9.45
CA SER A 182 -4.40 -6.14 9.92
C SER A 182 -5.81 -6.25 10.48
N ARG A 183 -6.47 -5.14 10.80
CA ARG A 183 -7.83 -5.12 11.30
C ARG A 183 -8.88 -5.37 10.22
N VAL A 184 -8.54 -5.15 8.95
CA VAL A 184 -9.43 -5.33 7.79
C VAL A 184 -9.10 -6.55 6.94
N VAL A 185 -8.13 -7.37 7.37
CA VAL A 185 -7.87 -8.66 6.73
C VAL A 185 -9.02 -9.61 7.02
N LEU A 186 -9.12 -10.68 6.24
CA LEU A 186 -10.12 -11.73 6.49
C LEU A 186 -10.04 -12.24 7.95
N GLY A 187 -11.15 -12.11 8.69
CA GLY A 187 -11.23 -12.47 10.12
C GLY A 187 -10.68 -11.42 11.10
N GLY A 188 -10.37 -10.21 10.62
CA GLY A 188 -9.95 -9.07 11.45
C GLY A 188 -11.07 -8.46 12.28
N GLN A 189 -10.70 -7.58 13.23
CA GLN A 189 -11.60 -6.95 14.20
C GLN A 189 -12.50 -5.84 13.63
N ASP A 190 -12.15 -5.21 12.50
CA ASP A 190 -12.89 -4.05 11.99
C ASP A 190 -14.05 -4.48 11.09
N THR A 191 -15.21 -4.76 11.67
CA THR A 191 -16.38 -5.24 10.91
C THR A 191 -17.05 -4.15 10.08
N THR A 192 -16.57 -2.91 10.10
CA THR A 192 -17.20 -1.74 9.43
C THR A 192 -17.38 -1.97 7.94
N PHE A 193 -16.49 -2.73 7.30
CA PHE A 193 -16.49 -2.97 5.85
C PHE A 193 -16.79 -4.41 5.44
N ASN A 194 -17.25 -5.24 6.37
CA ASN A 194 -17.37 -6.70 6.23
C ASN A 194 -16.02 -7.32 5.85
N ASN A 195 -15.17 -7.70 6.81
CA ASN A 195 -13.81 -8.24 6.58
C ASN A 195 -13.77 -9.55 5.77
N MET A 196 -14.07 -9.51 4.47
CA MET A 196 -14.01 -10.64 3.55
C MET A 196 -12.66 -10.70 2.84
N GLY A 197 -11.75 -9.76 3.14
CA GLY A 197 -10.39 -9.71 2.60
C GLY A 197 -10.28 -8.98 1.26
N LYS A 198 -11.32 -8.26 0.81
CA LYS A 198 -11.29 -7.56 -0.48
C LYS A 198 -10.60 -6.20 -0.41
N THR A 199 -10.28 -5.69 0.78
CA THR A 199 -9.30 -4.58 0.92
C THR A 199 -7.97 -4.94 0.27
N LEU A 200 -7.42 -6.14 0.52
CA LEU A 200 -6.18 -6.52 -0.15
C LEU A 200 -6.35 -6.63 -1.68
N THR A 201 -7.52 -7.07 -2.15
CA THR A 201 -7.81 -7.11 -3.59
C THR A 201 -7.78 -5.71 -4.20
N HIS A 202 -8.40 -4.74 -3.53
CA HIS A 202 -8.39 -3.33 -3.92
C HIS A 202 -6.96 -2.77 -3.97
N GLU A 203 -6.20 -2.99 -2.91
CA GLU A 203 -4.83 -2.52 -2.80
C GLU A 203 -3.93 -3.16 -3.89
N VAL A 204 -4.01 -4.47 -4.10
CA VAL A 204 -3.24 -5.12 -5.18
C VAL A 204 -3.66 -4.62 -6.56
N GLY A 205 -4.92 -4.23 -6.76
CA GLY A 205 -5.36 -3.51 -7.96
C GLY A 205 -4.53 -2.24 -8.20
N HIS A 206 -4.29 -1.42 -7.18
CA HIS A 206 -3.40 -0.27 -7.26
C HIS A 206 -1.94 -0.64 -7.57
N TRP A 207 -1.42 -1.70 -6.94
CA TRP A 207 -0.06 -2.17 -7.23
C TRP A 207 0.08 -2.63 -8.70
N MET A 208 -0.97 -3.20 -9.28
CA MET A 208 -1.07 -3.52 -10.70
C MET A 208 -1.45 -2.32 -11.58
N GLY A 209 -1.50 -1.11 -11.02
CA GLY A 209 -1.68 0.13 -11.77
C GLY A 209 -3.12 0.60 -11.92
N LEU A 210 -4.11 -0.02 -11.27
CA LEU A 210 -5.48 0.47 -11.33
C LEU A 210 -5.66 1.73 -10.49
N ARG A 211 -6.61 2.54 -10.95
CA ARG A 211 -7.09 3.76 -10.33
C ARG A 211 -8.49 3.51 -9.76
N HIS A 212 -8.89 4.31 -8.79
CA HIS A 212 -10.26 4.36 -8.32
C HIS A 212 -11.18 4.84 -9.44
N PRO A 213 -12.38 4.24 -9.64
CA PRO A 213 -13.31 4.66 -10.69
C PRO A 213 -13.83 6.10 -10.52
N PHE A 214 -13.77 6.64 -9.30
CA PHE A 214 -14.16 8.03 -9.02
C PHE A 214 -13.07 9.06 -9.35
N GLN A 215 -11.88 8.64 -9.77
CA GLN A 215 -10.83 9.59 -10.14
C GLN A 215 -11.17 10.26 -11.47
N GLY A 216 -11.07 11.59 -11.47
CA GLY A 216 -11.56 12.42 -12.58
C GLY A 216 -13.04 12.81 -12.44
N GLY A 217 -13.80 12.15 -11.56
CA GLY A 217 -15.22 12.43 -11.34
C GLY A 217 -16.03 12.33 -12.62
N CYS A 218 -17.05 13.18 -12.75
CA CYS A 218 -17.93 13.18 -13.92
C CYS A 218 -17.42 14.02 -15.10
N ASP A 219 -16.36 14.81 -14.89
CA ASP A 219 -15.95 15.87 -15.82
C ASP A 219 -14.65 15.56 -16.58
N ASP A 220 -13.83 14.63 -16.08
CA ASP A 220 -12.59 14.22 -16.73
C ASP A 220 -12.83 13.06 -17.69
N GLU A 221 -12.54 13.27 -18.98
CA GLU A 221 -12.65 12.23 -20.01
C GLU A 221 -11.60 11.12 -19.86
N ALA A 222 -10.50 11.38 -19.15
CA ALA A 222 -9.50 10.35 -18.86
C ALA A 222 -9.92 9.44 -17.70
N GLY A 223 -10.78 9.91 -16.79
CA GLY A 223 -11.30 9.14 -15.66
C GLY A 223 -10.21 8.37 -14.87
N ASP A 224 -10.50 7.10 -14.59
CA ASP A 224 -9.57 6.10 -14.05
C ASP A 224 -8.59 5.52 -15.10
N SER A 225 -8.66 6.03 -16.33
CA SER A 225 -7.90 5.58 -17.50
C SER A 225 -8.32 4.21 -18.04
N VAL A 226 -9.55 3.77 -17.73
CA VAL A 226 -10.14 2.54 -18.23
C VAL A 226 -11.50 2.82 -18.90
N ALA A 227 -11.56 2.64 -20.21
CA ALA A 227 -12.71 3.06 -21.01
C ALA A 227 -14.03 2.31 -20.72
N ASP A 228 -13.96 1.08 -20.19
CA ASP A 228 -15.14 0.27 -19.85
C ASP A 228 -15.57 0.39 -18.38
N THR A 229 -14.92 1.26 -17.61
CA THR A 229 -15.37 1.65 -16.26
C THR A 229 -16.29 2.87 -16.37
N PRO A 230 -17.58 2.79 -15.99
CA PRO A 230 -18.44 3.97 -15.92
C PRO A 230 -17.89 5.03 -14.97
N ALA A 231 -18.01 6.30 -15.36
CA ALA A 231 -17.60 7.42 -14.52
C ALA A 231 -18.50 7.53 -13.28
N MET A 232 -17.90 7.76 -12.11
CA MET A 232 -18.61 7.99 -10.86
C MET A 232 -18.02 9.18 -10.09
N SER A 233 -18.82 9.83 -9.25
CA SER A 233 -18.33 10.84 -8.31
C SER A 233 -17.77 10.20 -7.06
N TYR A 234 -16.84 10.88 -6.38
CA TYR A 234 -16.40 10.47 -5.04
C TYR A 234 -17.56 10.42 -4.03
N ASP A 235 -18.62 11.20 -4.21
CA ASP A 235 -19.77 11.15 -3.29
C ASP A 235 -20.54 9.81 -3.33
N ALA A 236 -20.37 9.03 -4.39
CA ALA A 236 -20.92 7.69 -4.52
C ALA A 236 -20.26 6.66 -3.57
N THR A 237 -19.16 7.02 -2.91
CA THR A 237 -18.51 6.18 -1.89
C THR A 237 -19.22 6.24 -0.52
N LYS A 238 -20.24 7.11 -0.37
CA LYS A 238 -20.86 7.44 0.92
C LYS A 238 -22.09 6.61 1.33
N PRO A 239 -22.70 5.76 0.49
CA PRO A 239 -23.34 4.56 0.97
C PRO A 239 -22.36 3.39 0.77
N GLN A 240 -21.89 2.78 1.86
CA GLN A 240 -21.20 1.47 1.84
C GLN A 240 -22.12 0.32 1.33
N GLU A 241 -23.28 0.66 0.78
CA GLU A 241 -24.34 -0.23 0.32
C GLU A 241 -24.23 -0.51 -1.18
N CYS A 242 -24.83 -1.63 -1.59
CA CYS A 242 -24.80 -2.10 -2.97
C CYS A 242 -26.00 -1.59 -3.78
N ASN A 243 -26.00 -0.30 -4.14
CA ASN A 243 -27.07 0.29 -4.96
C ASN A 243 -26.71 0.29 -6.46
N GLU A 244 -27.12 -0.76 -7.17
CA GLU A 244 -26.90 -0.93 -8.61
C GLU A 244 -27.50 0.16 -9.51
N LYS A 245 -28.40 0.99 -8.97
CA LYS A 245 -29.07 2.08 -9.71
C LYS A 245 -28.50 3.45 -9.40
N LEU A 246 -27.40 3.51 -8.66
CA LEU A 246 -26.73 4.77 -8.36
C LEU A 246 -26.14 5.35 -9.64
N ASP A 247 -26.47 6.60 -9.93
CA ASP A 247 -25.96 7.37 -11.07
C ASP A 247 -25.55 8.75 -10.54
N THR A 248 -24.28 8.89 -10.16
CA THR A 248 -23.76 10.19 -9.71
C THR A 248 -23.25 11.04 -10.86
N CYS A 249 -23.12 10.48 -12.07
CA CYS A 249 -22.68 11.16 -13.28
C CYS A 249 -23.75 11.10 -14.39
N PRO A 250 -24.95 11.68 -14.15
CA PRO A 250 -26.05 11.59 -15.10
C PRO A 250 -25.69 12.21 -16.45
N GLY A 251 -25.91 11.44 -17.52
CA GLY A 251 -25.57 11.82 -18.89
C GLY A 251 -24.22 11.30 -19.37
N LYS A 252 -23.42 10.65 -18.50
CA LYS A 252 -22.34 9.76 -18.92
C LYS A 252 -22.88 8.32 -19.12
N PRO A 253 -22.19 7.46 -19.88
CA PRO A 253 -22.63 6.08 -20.09
C PRO A 253 -22.51 5.23 -18.81
N GLY A 254 -23.56 4.48 -18.48
CA GLY A 254 -23.56 3.49 -17.38
C GLY A 254 -24.07 4.04 -16.04
N PHE A 255 -24.26 3.14 -15.08
CA PHE A 255 -24.45 3.45 -13.66
C PHE A 255 -23.09 3.40 -12.94
N ASP A 256 -23.00 3.97 -11.75
CA ASP A 256 -21.80 3.93 -10.94
C ASP A 256 -21.36 2.47 -10.72
N PRO A 257 -20.06 2.13 -10.88
CA PRO A 257 -19.57 0.76 -10.84
C PRO A 257 -19.43 0.25 -9.40
N VAL A 258 -20.56 0.15 -8.68
CA VAL A 258 -20.62 -0.20 -7.24
C VAL A 258 -20.08 -1.58 -6.91
N HIS A 259 -20.06 -2.51 -7.87
CA HIS A 259 -19.50 -3.86 -7.71
C HIS A 259 -17.99 -3.93 -7.99
N ASN A 260 -17.37 -2.84 -8.43
CA ASN A 260 -15.98 -2.84 -8.81
C ASN A 260 -15.07 -2.97 -7.59
N TYR A 261 -14.05 -3.84 -7.62
CA TYR A 261 -13.10 -3.97 -6.52
C TYR A 261 -12.36 -2.66 -6.19
N MET A 262 -12.22 -1.76 -7.16
CA MET A 262 -11.60 -0.44 -6.99
C MET A 262 -12.56 0.64 -6.47
N ALA A 263 -13.84 0.32 -6.22
CA ALA A 263 -14.76 1.21 -5.52
C ALA A 263 -14.58 1.13 -3.99
N TYR A 264 -15.24 2.03 -3.26
CA TYR A 264 -15.27 2.10 -1.78
C TYR A 264 -16.60 1.56 -1.21
N THR A 265 -17.27 0.68 -1.94
CA THR A 265 -18.43 -0.05 -1.42
C THR A 265 -17.98 -1.13 -0.43
N SER A 266 -18.90 -1.69 0.35
CA SER A 266 -18.57 -2.82 1.26
C SER A 266 -17.94 -4.00 0.51
N ASP A 267 -17.13 -4.79 1.21
CA ASP A 267 -16.53 -6.00 0.63
C ASP A 267 -17.60 -6.93 0.04
N GLU A 268 -18.77 -7.08 0.68
CA GLU A 268 -19.85 -7.92 0.15
C GLU A 268 -20.29 -7.49 -1.26
N CYS A 269 -20.36 -6.18 -1.51
CA CYS A 269 -20.78 -5.63 -2.79
C CYS A 269 -19.73 -5.78 -3.89
N ARG A 270 -18.44 -5.69 -3.55
CA ARG A 270 -17.34 -5.74 -4.52
C ARG A 270 -17.12 -7.14 -5.07
N THR A 271 -17.31 -7.35 -6.37
CA THR A 271 -17.30 -8.69 -6.99
C THR A 271 -16.53 -8.78 -8.29
N GLU A 272 -16.06 -7.67 -8.87
CA GLU A 272 -15.47 -7.72 -10.20
C GLU A 272 -14.40 -6.65 -10.50
N PHE A 273 -13.55 -6.98 -11.47
CA PHE A 273 -12.80 -6.04 -12.30
C PHE A 273 -13.43 -6.02 -13.69
N THR A 274 -13.37 -4.87 -14.38
CA THR A 274 -13.78 -4.79 -15.79
C THR A 274 -12.74 -5.46 -16.72
N LYS A 275 -13.08 -5.67 -17.99
CA LYS A 275 -12.12 -6.21 -18.95
C LYS A 275 -10.98 -5.24 -19.20
N GLY A 276 -11.29 -3.94 -19.32
CA GLY A 276 -10.28 -2.90 -19.47
C GLY A 276 -9.33 -2.82 -18.28
N GLN A 277 -9.84 -2.98 -17.04
CA GLN A 277 -9.00 -3.06 -15.85
C GLN A 277 -8.05 -4.26 -15.91
N MET A 278 -8.54 -5.44 -16.29
CA MET A 278 -7.70 -6.64 -16.44
C MET A 278 -6.61 -6.46 -17.51
N THR A 279 -6.93 -5.82 -18.64
CA THR A 279 -5.95 -5.50 -19.67
C THR A 279 -4.89 -4.50 -19.16
N LEU A 280 -5.30 -3.45 -18.46
CA LEU A 280 -4.38 -2.45 -17.91
C LEU A 280 -3.44 -3.07 -16.88
N MET A 281 -3.96 -3.91 -15.98
CA MET A 281 -3.16 -4.64 -15.00
C MET A 281 -2.06 -5.47 -15.67
N ARG A 282 -2.37 -6.15 -16.78
CA ARG A 282 -1.39 -6.93 -17.55
C ARG A 282 -0.30 -6.06 -18.18
N GLN A 283 -0.66 -4.88 -18.70
CA GLN A 283 0.30 -3.93 -19.27
C GLN A 283 1.29 -3.44 -18.20
N PHE A 284 0.81 -3.13 -17.00
CA PHE A 284 1.68 -2.76 -15.89
C PHE A 284 2.54 -3.93 -15.39
N MET A 285 2.03 -5.17 -15.39
CA MET A 285 2.86 -6.33 -15.07
C MET A 285 3.98 -6.55 -16.10
N ALA A 286 3.68 -6.41 -17.39
CA ALA A 286 4.69 -6.46 -18.44
C ALA A 286 5.75 -5.35 -18.26
N TYR A 287 5.32 -4.14 -17.89
CA TYR A 287 6.23 -3.06 -17.53
C TYR A 287 7.12 -3.45 -16.33
N ARG A 288 6.55 -3.96 -15.24
CA ARG A 288 7.28 -4.38 -14.04
C ARG A 288 8.35 -5.43 -14.37
N THR A 289 7.99 -6.48 -15.10
CA THR A 289 8.90 -7.55 -15.53
C THR A 289 10.00 -7.05 -16.49
N SER A 290 9.73 -6.00 -17.27
CA SER A 290 10.76 -5.42 -18.15
C SER A 290 11.84 -4.61 -17.41
N GLN A 291 11.60 -4.25 -16.14
CA GLN A 291 12.58 -3.48 -15.36
C GLN A 291 13.70 -4.40 -14.86
N THR A 292 14.95 -3.96 -15.04
CA THR A 292 16.14 -4.72 -14.62
C THR A 292 16.58 -4.40 -13.18
N TYR A 293 15.74 -3.70 -12.41
CA TYR A 293 16.07 -3.24 -11.06
C TYR A 293 15.54 -4.22 -10.00
N PHE A 294 16.45 -4.79 -9.21
CA PHE A 294 16.16 -5.86 -8.24
C PHE A 294 15.98 -5.37 -6.80
N GLY A 295 15.91 -4.06 -6.55
CA GLY A 295 15.86 -3.52 -5.18
C GLY A 295 17.17 -3.67 -4.39
N PRO A 296 17.29 -3.03 -3.22
CA PRO A 296 18.37 -3.31 -2.29
C PRO A 296 18.19 -4.72 -1.70
N GLY A 297 19.02 -5.68 -2.11
CA GLY A 297 18.99 -7.06 -1.61
C GLY A 297 18.60 -8.13 -2.63
N GLY A 298 18.28 -7.76 -3.88
CA GLY A 298 18.09 -8.72 -4.97
C GLY A 298 19.35 -9.54 -5.27
N PRO A 299 19.25 -10.69 -5.96
CA PRO A 299 20.32 -11.68 -6.09
C PRO A 299 21.48 -11.17 -6.95
N GLY A 300 22.36 -10.39 -6.33
CA GLY A 300 23.71 -10.08 -6.76
C GLY A 300 24.76 -10.78 -5.90
N HIS A 301 24.43 -11.90 -5.25
CA HIS A 301 25.46 -12.79 -4.70
C HIS A 301 26.02 -13.61 -5.85
N THR A 302 27.20 -13.20 -6.32
CA THR A 302 27.93 -13.79 -7.43
C THR A 302 28.21 -15.28 -7.20
N GLY A 303 27.30 -16.14 -7.64
CA GLY A 303 27.59 -17.51 -8.03
C GLY A 303 28.08 -17.51 -9.46
N SER A 304 29.37 -17.27 -9.68
CA SER A 304 30.06 -17.72 -10.89
C SER A 304 30.98 -18.89 -10.51
N PRO A 305 31.11 -19.91 -11.37
CA PRO A 305 31.85 -21.12 -11.05
C PRO A 305 33.31 -20.79 -10.76
N GLN A 306 33.77 -21.24 -9.59
CA GLN A 306 35.14 -21.11 -9.12
C GLN A 306 36.09 -21.78 -10.12
N PRO A 307 37.08 -21.07 -10.70
CA PRO A 307 38.12 -21.72 -11.47
C PRO A 307 39.05 -22.49 -10.52
N GLU A 308 39.42 -23.72 -10.88
CA GLU A 308 40.37 -24.53 -10.13
C GLU A 308 41.73 -23.81 -9.92
N PRO A 309 42.43 -24.04 -8.79
CA PRO A 309 43.67 -23.35 -8.48
C PRO A 309 44.87 -24.05 -9.14
N LYS A 310 45.67 -23.33 -9.92
CA LYS A 310 47.01 -23.76 -10.34
C LYS A 310 48.01 -22.59 -10.44
N PRO A 311 49.32 -22.90 -10.31
CA PRO A 311 50.13 -22.42 -9.20
C PRO A 311 51.02 -21.21 -9.52
N ASP A 312 51.50 -20.60 -8.44
CA ASP A 312 52.44 -19.48 -8.37
C ASP A 312 53.74 -19.74 -9.15
N PRO A 313 54.23 -18.72 -9.88
CA PRO A 313 55.65 -18.45 -9.86
C PRO A 313 55.93 -16.96 -9.61
N ASP A 314 56.65 -16.75 -8.51
CA ASP A 314 57.52 -15.63 -8.18
C ASP A 314 58.07 -14.84 -9.39
N VAL A 315 58.17 -13.51 -9.22
CA VAL A 315 59.33 -12.64 -9.55
C VAL A 315 58.93 -11.17 -9.89
N THR A 316 59.15 -10.31 -8.88
CA THR A 316 59.73 -8.94 -8.87
C THR A 316 59.00 -7.69 -9.42
N ASN A 317 58.85 -6.71 -8.51
CA ASN A 317 58.74 -5.22 -8.66
C ASN A 317 59.96 -4.60 -9.40
N PRO A 318 60.03 -3.30 -9.83
CA PRO A 318 59.35 -2.09 -9.27
C PRO A 318 58.93 -0.98 -10.28
N GLY A 319 58.26 0.11 -9.82
CA GLY A 319 58.40 1.44 -10.45
C GLY A 319 57.19 2.40 -10.44
N ASP A 320 57.20 3.30 -9.46
CA ASP A 320 56.56 4.61 -9.24
C ASP A 320 55.80 5.37 -10.37
N GLY A 321 54.69 6.01 -9.97
CA GLY A 321 54.12 7.18 -10.66
C GLY A 321 52.76 7.66 -10.12
N LYS A 322 52.74 8.61 -9.18
CA LYS A 322 51.53 9.40 -8.83
C LYS A 322 51.45 10.67 -9.70
N PRO A 323 50.24 11.07 -10.10
CA PRO A 323 49.71 12.41 -9.74
C PRO A 323 48.24 12.29 -9.25
N GLY A 324 47.81 12.91 -8.14
CA GLY A 324 47.36 14.30 -8.05
C GLY A 324 45.82 14.40 -8.22
N PRO A 325 45.04 14.97 -7.28
CA PRO A 325 43.59 14.79 -7.25
C PRO A 325 42.86 15.71 -8.24
N ALA A 326 41.96 15.13 -9.05
CA ALA A 326 41.02 15.87 -9.87
C ALA A 326 39.70 16.10 -9.12
N ASN A 327 39.34 17.36 -9.06
CA ASN A 327 38.19 17.98 -8.41
C ASN A 327 36.85 17.45 -8.99
N PRO A 328 35.89 16.94 -8.19
CA PRO A 328 34.56 16.64 -8.70
C PRO A 328 33.78 17.93 -8.97
N GLN A 329 33.25 18.05 -10.18
CA GLN A 329 32.22 19.04 -10.52
C GLN A 329 30.99 18.85 -9.60
N PRO A 330 30.32 19.93 -9.17
CA PRO A 330 29.19 19.83 -8.25
C PRO A 330 28.00 19.13 -8.93
N GLN A 331 27.53 18.05 -8.31
CA GLN A 331 26.23 17.47 -8.63
C GLN A 331 25.12 18.46 -8.25
N PRO A 332 24.06 18.61 -9.06
CA PRO A 332 22.91 19.41 -8.67
C PRO A 332 22.27 18.81 -7.40
N SER A 333 22.06 19.66 -6.40
CA SER A 333 21.49 19.31 -5.11
C SER A 333 20.07 18.75 -5.24
N LEU A 334 19.79 17.67 -4.53
CA LEU A 334 18.50 16.97 -4.35
C LEU A 334 17.42 17.82 -3.63
N THR A 335 17.18 19.06 -4.07
CA THR A 335 16.31 20.01 -3.34
C THR A 335 15.09 20.46 -4.14
N THR A 336 14.59 19.67 -5.10
CA THR A 336 13.36 20.05 -5.83
C THR A 336 12.59 18.85 -6.38
N ILE A 337 12.07 17.95 -5.52
CA ILE A 337 10.88 17.12 -5.88
C ILE A 337 9.91 16.98 -4.68
N TYR A 338 10.38 17.08 -3.44
CA TYR A 338 9.50 17.02 -2.25
C TYR A 338 9.82 18.17 -1.30
N GLY A 339 8.80 18.96 -0.94
CA GLY A 339 8.94 20.10 -0.03
C GLY A 339 9.44 19.68 1.37
N PRO A 340 10.00 20.62 2.15
CA PRO A 340 10.56 20.29 3.46
C PRO A 340 9.45 20.04 4.48
N GLU A 341 9.57 18.94 5.22
CA GLU A 341 8.85 18.62 6.47
C GLU A 341 7.31 18.55 6.40
N ARG A 342 6.78 17.41 5.95
CA ARG A 342 5.59 16.81 6.60
C ARG A 342 5.99 15.50 7.25
N THR A 343 6.55 15.61 8.45
CA THR A 343 6.60 14.47 9.37
C THR A 343 5.17 14.27 9.87
N VAL A 344 4.45 13.33 9.27
CA VAL A 344 3.12 12.91 9.75
C VAL A 344 3.36 12.09 11.01
N TYR A 345 2.99 12.64 12.17
CA TYR A 345 3.10 11.92 13.44
C TYR A 345 1.83 11.11 13.64
N ALA A 346 1.96 9.80 13.87
CA ALA A 346 0.81 9.04 14.39
C ALA A 346 0.38 9.68 15.70
N THR A 347 -0.93 9.73 15.93
CA THR A 347 -1.48 10.32 17.13
C THR A 347 -1.13 9.46 18.35
N PRO A 348 -1.05 10.03 19.57
CA PRO A 348 -0.91 9.22 20.79
C PRO A 348 -1.96 8.11 20.88
N GLU A 349 -3.15 8.34 20.35
CA GLU A 349 -4.23 7.38 20.23
C GLU A 349 -3.93 6.25 19.24
N ASP A 350 -3.31 6.54 18.08
CA ASP A 350 -2.84 5.50 17.14
C ASP A 350 -1.76 4.63 17.76
N GLU A 351 -0.81 5.24 18.47
CA GLU A 351 0.22 4.49 19.18
C GLU A 351 -0.38 3.65 20.31
N GLU A 352 -1.35 4.17 21.05
CA GLU A 352 -2.08 3.40 22.06
C GLU A 352 -2.89 2.26 21.43
N ARG A 353 -3.53 2.49 20.29
CA ARG A 353 -4.26 1.45 19.54
C ARG A 353 -3.34 0.36 19.02
N ALA A 354 -2.23 0.71 18.36
CA ALA A 354 -1.24 -0.26 17.91
C ALA A 354 -0.69 -1.09 19.08
N ARG A 355 -0.48 -0.46 20.25
CA ARG A 355 -0.10 -1.16 21.49
C ARG A 355 -1.22 -2.03 22.07
N LYS A 356 -2.50 -1.71 21.85
CA LYS A 356 -3.67 -2.42 22.40
C LYS A 356 -4.33 -3.40 21.45
N TRP A 357 -3.84 -3.50 20.20
CA TRP A 357 -4.43 -4.23 19.09
C TRP A 357 -5.07 -5.56 19.54
N HIS A 358 -4.43 -6.32 20.45
CA HIS A 358 -5.05 -7.49 21.07
C HIS A 358 -4.68 -7.79 22.55
N SER A 359 -4.64 -6.78 23.44
CA SER A 359 -4.33 -7.02 24.88
C SER A 359 -5.42 -6.46 25.80
N ASP A 360 -6.59 -7.07 26.01
CA ASP A 360 -6.71 -8.01 27.14
C ASP A 360 -8.14 -8.61 27.31
N GLU A 361 -9.13 -8.38 26.44
CA GLU A 361 -10.50 -8.94 26.62
C GLU A 361 -11.14 -9.59 25.38
N ASP A 362 -10.68 -9.31 24.16
CA ASP A 362 -11.42 -9.71 22.93
C ASP A 362 -10.88 -10.97 22.21
N ILE A 363 -9.78 -11.55 22.70
CA ILE A 363 -9.01 -12.59 21.99
C ILE A 363 -9.82 -13.87 21.75
N ASP A 364 -10.52 -14.33 22.78
CA ASP A 364 -11.27 -15.60 22.73
C ASP A 364 -12.59 -15.45 21.95
N ASP A 365 -13.16 -14.25 21.90
CA ASP A 365 -14.38 -13.97 21.14
C ASP A 365 -14.12 -13.88 19.63
N ILE A 366 -13.01 -13.23 19.22
CA ILE A 366 -12.63 -13.14 17.81
C ILE A 366 -12.30 -14.52 17.23
N LEU A 367 -11.57 -15.35 17.98
CA LEU A 367 -11.27 -16.73 17.55
C LEU A 367 -12.55 -17.57 17.40
N ARG A 368 -13.55 -17.37 18.27
CA ARG A 368 -14.87 -18.01 18.13
C ARG A 368 -15.61 -17.54 16.87
N GLU A 369 -15.58 -16.25 16.57
CA GLU A 369 -16.23 -15.68 15.38
C GLU A 369 -15.58 -16.15 14.08
N VAL A 370 -14.24 -16.19 13.99
CA VAL A 370 -13.52 -16.70 12.82
C VAL A 370 -13.87 -18.17 12.57
N GLU A 371 -13.85 -19.01 13.61
CA GLU A 371 -14.27 -20.41 13.49
C GLU A 371 -15.72 -20.56 13.03
N GLU A 372 -16.62 -19.68 13.48
CA GLU A 372 -18.02 -19.71 13.08
C GLU A 372 -18.21 -19.27 11.62
N GLN A 373 -17.48 -18.24 11.17
CA GLN A 373 -17.49 -17.82 9.76
C GLN A 373 -16.94 -18.90 8.82
N GLU A 374 -15.87 -19.60 9.22
CA GLU A 374 -15.35 -20.74 8.47
C GLU A 374 -16.35 -21.90 8.40
N ARG A 375 -17.05 -22.21 9.50
CA ARG A 375 -18.12 -23.21 9.52
C ARG A 375 -19.30 -22.83 8.62
N GLN A 376 -19.69 -21.56 8.62
CA GLN A 376 -20.78 -21.07 7.77
C GLN A 376 -20.41 -21.17 6.29
N ARG A 377 -19.17 -20.83 5.92
CA ARG A 377 -18.66 -21.00 4.54
C ARG A 377 -18.61 -22.46 4.11
N ALA A 378 -18.20 -23.36 5.00
CA ALA A 378 -18.17 -24.80 4.74
C ALA A 378 -19.58 -25.43 4.60
N MET A 379 -20.62 -24.75 5.06
CA MET A 379 -22.02 -25.20 4.91
C MET A 379 -22.74 -24.57 3.71
N SER A 380 -22.19 -23.50 3.13
CA SER A 380 -22.78 -22.78 1.98
C SER A 380 -22.19 -23.15 0.62
N GLY A 381 -21.15 -23.98 0.58
CA GLY A 381 -20.61 -24.63 -0.63
C GLY A 381 -20.95 -26.10 -0.66
#